data_AF-A0A9W8N8D9-F1
#
_entry.id   AF-A0A9W8N8D9-F1
#
_cell.length_a   1.000
_cell.length_b   1.000
_cell.length_c   1.000
_cell.angle_alpha   90.00
_cell.angle_beta   90.00
_cell.angle_gamma   90.00
#
_symmetry.space_group_name_H-M   'P 1'
#
loop_
_entity.id
_entity.type
_entity.pdbx_description
1 polymer ?
#
loop_
_entity_poly.entity_id
_entity_poly.type
_entity_poly.pdbx_seq_one_letter_code
_entity_poly.pdbx_strand_id
1 'polypeptide(L)'
;MSSQPPSEIPDTAQILAASKAVASALERLTADVDLVVPKGMTKSARDLLKQQPADFDIDRRTRHTNYKSSPPVQIEILAPPAMFREEFSATTPVIIHEGIRILKPALILNAKCGSILSRATEIKKQTDAHDIKFLLSWCVQQKVLPSNAEVPNAQLEFVKLFVDEFGSPDLWACAGYNMSSGKSIDLKAFGQKLMTTE
;
A
#
# COMPACT_ATOMS: atom_id res chain seq x y z
N MET A 1 -5.33 15.17 -36.16
CA MET A 1 -5.13 15.56 -34.75
C MET A 1 -4.55 14.34 -34.05
N SER A 2 -3.26 14.40 -33.72
CA SER A 2 -2.50 13.26 -33.21
C SER A 2 -2.73 13.14 -31.71
N SER A 3 -3.50 12.14 -31.27
CA SER A 3 -3.65 11.79 -29.86
C SER A 3 -2.41 11.00 -29.42
N GLN A 4 -1.46 11.67 -28.76
CA GLN A 4 -0.37 10.98 -28.08
C GLN A 4 -0.96 10.09 -26.96
N PRO A 5 -0.47 8.85 -26.78
CA PRO A 5 -0.84 8.03 -25.64
C PRO A 5 -0.34 8.67 -24.35
N PRO A 6 -1.04 8.51 -23.22
CA PRO A 6 -0.58 9.06 -21.95
C PRO A 6 0.72 8.36 -21.57
N SER A 7 1.83 9.10 -21.56
CA SER A 7 3.13 8.61 -21.09
C SER A 7 3.08 8.53 -19.57
N GLU A 8 2.41 7.51 -19.04
CA GLU A 8 2.30 7.27 -17.62
C GLU A 8 3.58 6.59 -17.14
N ILE A 9 4.55 7.42 -16.75
CA ILE A 9 5.39 7.22 -15.58
C ILE A 9 4.97 8.39 -14.69
N PRO A 10 4.73 8.24 -13.37
CA PRO A 10 4.42 9.41 -12.54
C PRO A 10 5.50 10.46 -12.80
N ASP A 11 5.09 11.60 -13.32
CA ASP A 11 6.02 12.66 -13.66
C ASP A 11 6.74 13.12 -12.40
N THR A 12 7.86 13.80 -12.60
CA THR A 12 8.72 14.33 -11.54
C THR A 12 7.97 15.19 -10.51
N ALA A 13 6.88 15.85 -10.91
CA ALA A 13 6.06 16.66 -10.02
C ALA A 13 5.13 15.82 -9.15
N GLN A 14 4.62 14.68 -9.64
CA GLN A 14 3.73 13.80 -8.88
C GLN A 14 4.42 13.14 -7.68
N ILE A 15 5.65 12.66 -7.85
CA ILE A 15 6.42 12.07 -6.73
C ILE A 15 6.69 13.14 -5.67
N LEU A 16 7.13 14.32 -6.09
CA LEU A 16 7.45 15.43 -5.20
C LEU A 16 6.21 15.95 -4.45
N ALA A 17 5.09 16.12 -5.16
CA ALA A 17 3.82 16.54 -4.59
C ALA A 17 3.28 15.49 -3.61
N ALA A 18 3.36 14.21 -3.96
CA ALA A 18 2.97 13.12 -3.08
C ALA A 18 3.81 13.10 -1.80
N SER A 19 5.14 13.18 -1.91
CA SER A 19 6.01 13.20 -0.72
C SER A 19 5.72 14.40 0.19
N LYS A 20 5.54 15.59 -0.38
CA LYS A 20 5.25 16.80 0.38
C LYS A 20 3.87 16.76 1.05
N ALA A 21 2.85 16.35 0.31
CA ALA A 21 1.48 16.33 0.81
C ALA A 21 1.29 15.22 1.85
N VAL A 22 1.87 14.04 1.63
CA VAL A 22 1.85 12.96 2.64
C VAL A 22 2.63 13.38 3.89
N ALA A 23 3.85 13.91 3.75
CA ALA A 23 4.63 14.32 4.92
C ALA A 23 4.00 15.50 5.69
N SER A 24 3.35 16.44 4.99
CA SER A 24 2.63 17.56 5.61
C SER A 24 1.32 17.11 6.26
N ALA A 25 0.55 16.22 5.63
CA ALA A 25 -0.68 15.66 6.21
C ALA A 25 -0.40 14.79 7.44
N LEU A 26 0.81 14.22 7.52
CA LEU A 26 1.21 13.28 8.56
C LEU A 26 2.11 13.88 9.64
N GLU A 27 2.26 15.21 9.71
CA GLU A 27 3.04 15.96 10.72
C GLU A 27 2.72 15.57 12.19
N ARG A 28 1.67 14.77 12.44
CA ARG A 28 1.27 14.29 13.77
C ARG A 28 1.04 12.78 13.91
N LEU A 29 1.27 11.93 12.90
CA LEU A 29 0.75 10.55 12.91
C LEU A 29 1.71 9.43 12.47
N THR A 30 2.75 9.69 11.68
CA THR A 30 3.76 8.67 11.34
C THR A 30 5.18 9.24 11.35
N ALA A 31 6.15 8.38 11.67
CA ALA A 31 7.57 8.71 11.67
C ALA A 31 8.19 8.55 10.27
N ASP A 32 7.54 7.80 9.38
CA ASP A 32 8.05 7.41 8.06
C ASP A 32 6.98 7.40 6.96
N VAL A 33 7.44 7.63 5.73
CA VAL A 33 6.66 7.59 4.48
C VAL A 33 7.38 6.69 3.47
N ASP A 34 6.67 5.66 3.01
CA ASP A 34 7.13 4.75 1.98
C ASP A 34 6.75 5.26 0.58
N LEU A 35 7.74 5.61 -0.23
CA LEU A 35 7.58 5.93 -1.65
C LEU A 35 7.88 4.71 -2.49
N VAL A 36 6.83 4.10 -3.04
CA VAL A 36 6.99 2.97 -3.95
C VAL A 36 7.20 3.48 -5.38
N VAL A 37 8.30 3.03 -6.00
CA VAL A 37 8.70 3.43 -7.36
C VAL A 37 8.88 2.19 -8.24
N PRO A 38 8.74 2.33 -9.58
CA PRO A 38 8.99 1.23 -10.50
C PRO A 38 10.40 0.64 -10.38
N LYS A 39 10.56 -0.61 -10.80
CA LYS A 39 11.84 -1.31 -10.75
C LYS A 39 12.94 -0.52 -11.48
N GLY A 40 14.09 -0.36 -10.82
CA GLY A 40 15.23 0.40 -11.35
C GLY A 40 15.13 1.92 -11.18
N MET A 41 14.01 2.46 -10.69
CA MET A 41 13.79 3.90 -10.57
C MET A 41 14.23 4.51 -9.23
N THR A 42 14.72 3.73 -8.26
CA THR A 42 15.16 4.26 -6.95
C THR A 42 16.18 5.37 -7.07
N LYS A 43 17.16 5.23 -7.97
CA LYS A 43 18.19 6.25 -8.17
C LYS A 43 17.57 7.53 -8.71
N SER A 44 16.75 7.41 -9.76
CA SER A 44 16.06 8.55 -10.37
C SER A 44 15.19 9.27 -9.35
N ALA A 45 14.33 8.55 -8.61
CA ALA A 45 13.49 9.12 -7.56
C ALA A 45 14.31 9.85 -6.49
N ARG A 46 15.44 9.29 -6.06
CA ARG A 46 16.34 9.92 -5.10
C ARG A 46 17.01 11.17 -5.66
N ASP A 47 17.42 11.15 -6.92
CA ASP A 47 18.02 12.30 -7.58
C ASP A 47 17.01 13.45 -7.73
N LEU A 48 15.71 13.17 -7.79
CA LEU A 48 14.66 14.19 -7.71
C LEU A 48 14.59 14.83 -6.33
N LEU A 49 14.60 14.04 -5.26
CA LEU A 49 14.60 14.59 -3.90
C LEU A 49 15.85 15.45 -3.64
N LYS A 50 17.01 15.06 -4.19
CA LYS A 50 18.25 15.87 -4.10
C LYS A 50 18.14 17.24 -4.77
N GLN A 51 17.31 17.38 -5.80
CA GLN A 51 17.10 18.66 -6.49
C GLN A 51 16.27 19.64 -5.67
N GLN A 52 15.73 19.21 -4.52
CA GLN A 52 14.87 20.00 -3.64
C GLN A 52 15.50 20.15 -2.24
N PRO A 53 16.71 20.73 -2.12
CA PRO A 53 17.43 20.79 -0.85
C PRO A 53 16.77 21.70 0.20
N ALA A 54 15.81 22.56 -0.21
CA ALA A 54 15.02 23.35 0.73
C ALA A 54 14.07 22.46 1.55
N ASP A 55 13.58 21.37 0.95
CA ASP A 55 12.53 20.51 1.52
C ASP A 55 13.09 19.19 2.07
N PHE A 56 14.19 18.69 1.51
CA PHE A 56 14.74 17.38 1.88
C PHE A 56 16.17 17.47 2.39
N ASP A 57 16.46 16.66 3.40
CA ASP A 57 17.82 16.33 3.83
C ASP A 57 18.15 14.89 3.42
N ILE A 58 19.31 14.69 2.79
CA ILE A 58 19.74 13.39 2.29
C ILE A 58 21.14 13.11 2.79
N ASP A 59 21.26 12.17 3.72
CA ASP A 59 22.54 11.72 4.25
C ASP A 59 23.37 11.09 3.12
N ARG A 60 24.56 11.65 2.87
CA ARG A 60 25.44 11.23 1.77
C ARG A 60 26.01 9.82 1.95
N ARG A 61 26.10 9.33 3.18
CA ARG A 61 26.67 8.03 3.57
C ARG A 61 25.60 6.96 3.66
N THR A 62 24.52 7.22 4.39
CA THR A 62 23.46 6.24 4.63
C THR A 62 22.38 6.26 3.56
N ARG A 63 22.30 7.35 2.78
CA ARG A 63 21.19 7.63 1.85
C ARG A 63 19.84 7.70 2.57
N HIS A 64 19.82 7.91 3.89
CA HIS A 64 18.58 8.25 4.57
C HIS A 64 18.07 9.59 4.04
N THR A 65 16.77 9.66 3.79
CA THR A 65 16.12 10.87 3.28
C THR A 65 15.09 11.30 4.29
N ASN A 66 15.12 12.57 4.68
CA ASN A 66 14.16 13.17 5.59
C ASN A 66 13.50 14.36 4.90
N TYR A 67 12.20 14.48 5.05
CA TYR A 67 11.50 15.73 4.79
C TYR A 67 11.73 16.69 5.97
N LYS A 68 12.06 17.94 5.65
CA LYS A 68 12.41 19.00 6.61
C LYS A 68 11.15 19.61 7.23
N SER A 69 10.38 18.79 7.91
CA SER A 69 9.27 19.19 8.80
C SER A 69 9.71 19.19 10.27
N SER A 70 8.80 19.59 11.16
CA SER A 70 9.00 19.52 12.62
C SER A 70 7.81 18.80 13.26
N PRO A 71 7.94 17.51 13.62
CA PRO A 71 9.15 16.68 13.56
C PRO A 71 9.53 16.28 12.11
N PRO A 72 10.81 15.97 11.84
CA PRO A 72 11.22 15.47 10.53
C PRO A 72 10.54 14.13 10.22
N VAL A 73 10.10 13.97 8.97
CA VAL A 73 9.48 12.72 8.49
C VAL A 73 10.50 11.96 7.66
N GLN A 74 10.76 10.70 8.01
CA GLN A 74 11.65 9.85 7.22
C GLN A 74 10.97 9.43 5.92
N ILE A 75 11.72 9.44 4.81
CA ILE A 75 11.25 8.97 3.51
C ILE A 75 12.07 7.76 3.10
N GLU A 76 11.39 6.63 2.95
CA GLU A 76 11.96 5.42 2.40
C GLU A 76 11.55 5.27 0.93
N ILE A 77 12.52 5.13 0.02
CA ILE A 77 12.25 4.90 -1.40
C ILE A 77 12.38 3.41 -1.68
N LEU A 78 11.26 2.78 -2.02
CA LEU A 78 11.17 1.36 -2.29
C LEU A 78 11.03 1.12 -3.81
N ALA A 79 12.04 0.57 -4.48
CA ALA A 79 11.82 -0.13 -5.76
C ALA A 79 11.33 -1.54 -5.42
N PRO A 80 10.42 -2.14 -6.23
CA PRO A 80 9.36 -3.05 -5.79
C PRO A 80 9.78 -3.75 -4.52
N PRO A 81 9.20 -3.37 -3.36
CA PRO A 81 9.67 -3.84 -2.07
C PRO A 81 9.74 -5.36 -2.15
N ALA A 82 10.67 -5.99 -1.44
CA ALA A 82 10.71 -7.46 -1.37
C ALA A 82 9.33 -8.08 -0.99
N MET A 83 8.45 -7.27 -0.41
CA MET A 83 7.06 -7.57 -0.07
C MET A 83 6.06 -7.57 -1.25
N PHE A 84 6.36 -6.91 -2.38
CA PHE A 84 5.54 -6.92 -3.60
C PHE A 84 6.23 -7.78 -4.66
N ARG A 85 5.82 -9.04 -4.74
CA ARG A 85 6.37 -10.01 -5.71
C ARG A 85 5.91 -9.75 -7.16
N GLU A 86 4.93 -8.86 -7.36
CA GLU A 86 4.35 -8.51 -8.65
C GLU A 86 5.13 -7.39 -9.36
N GLU A 87 4.90 -7.22 -10.67
CA GLU A 87 5.51 -6.13 -11.43
C GLU A 87 4.89 -4.79 -11.04
N PHE A 88 5.70 -3.93 -10.41
CA PHE A 88 5.31 -2.56 -10.07
C PHE A 88 5.59 -1.61 -11.23
N SER A 89 4.54 -1.10 -11.85
CA SER A 89 4.60 -0.24 -13.03
C SER A 89 3.64 0.94 -12.89
N ALA A 90 3.59 1.82 -13.89
CA ALA A 90 2.69 2.95 -13.85
C ALA A 90 1.20 2.56 -13.94
N THR A 91 0.92 1.35 -14.44
CA THR A 91 -0.43 0.77 -14.50
C THR A 91 -0.82 0.09 -13.18
N THR A 92 0.07 0.06 -12.18
CA THR A 92 -0.26 -0.50 -10.86
C THR A 92 -1.45 0.27 -10.27
N PRO A 93 -2.50 -0.43 -9.79
CA PRO A 93 -3.69 0.21 -9.24
C PRO A 93 -3.38 1.15 -8.06
N VAL A 94 -3.86 2.39 -8.18
CA VAL A 94 -3.77 3.42 -7.14
C VAL A 94 -5.15 3.98 -6.82
N ILE A 95 -5.30 4.51 -5.60
CA ILE A 95 -6.36 5.47 -5.27
C ILE A 95 -5.75 6.88 -5.36
N ILE A 96 -6.56 7.85 -5.76
CA ILE A 96 -6.15 9.26 -5.78
C ILE A 96 -6.82 9.94 -4.60
N HIS A 97 -6.02 10.51 -3.71
CA HIS A 97 -6.51 11.31 -2.59
C HIS A 97 -5.79 12.66 -2.61
N GLU A 98 -6.53 13.76 -2.78
CA GLU A 98 -5.96 15.12 -2.85
C GLU A 98 -4.82 15.26 -3.88
N GLY A 99 -4.93 14.56 -5.02
CA GLY A 99 -3.91 14.56 -6.07
C GLY A 99 -2.71 13.65 -5.80
N ILE A 100 -2.66 12.98 -4.64
CA ILE A 100 -1.65 12.01 -4.25
C ILE A 100 -2.06 10.63 -4.77
N ARG A 101 -1.15 9.96 -5.47
CA ARG A 101 -1.31 8.55 -5.86
C ARG A 101 -0.91 7.65 -4.69
N ILE A 102 -1.88 7.01 -4.07
CA ILE A 102 -1.67 6.07 -2.96
C ILE A 102 -1.90 4.66 -3.51
N LEU A 103 -1.07 3.69 -3.14
CA LEU A 103 -1.28 2.32 -3.57
C LEU A 103 -2.65 1.80 -3.14
N LYS A 104 -3.30 1.03 -4.03
CA LYS A 104 -4.59 0.43 -3.70
C LYS A 104 -4.46 -0.37 -2.39
N PRO A 105 -5.33 -0.15 -1.39
CA PRO A 105 -5.21 -0.81 -0.08
C PRO A 105 -5.15 -2.34 -0.12
N ALA A 106 -5.80 -2.98 -1.11
CA ALA A 106 -5.70 -4.43 -1.31
C ALA A 106 -4.25 -4.89 -1.61
N LEU A 107 -3.46 -4.12 -2.36
CA LEU A 107 -2.07 -4.45 -2.66
C LEU A 107 -1.20 -4.32 -1.40
N ILE A 108 -1.44 -3.29 -0.59
CA ILE A 108 -0.75 -3.09 0.70
C ILE A 108 -1.10 -4.24 1.65
N LEU A 109 -2.38 -4.61 1.70
CA LEU A 109 -2.88 -5.74 2.49
C LEU A 109 -2.19 -7.05 2.08
N ASN A 110 -2.09 -7.32 0.79
CA ASN A 110 -1.41 -8.50 0.26
C ASN A 110 0.06 -8.56 0.67
N ALA A 111 0.76 -7.43 0.59
CA ALA A 111 2.15 -7.31 0.98
C ALA A 111 2.34 -7.61 2.48
N LYS A 112 1.48 -7.04 3.34
CA LYS A 112 1.51 -7.28 4.79
C LYS A 112 1.20 -8.74 5.15
N CYS A 113 0.21 -9.36 4.51
CA CYS A 113 -0.10 -10.77 4.69
C CYS A 113 1.10 -11.66 4.30
N GLY A 114 1.79 -11.31 3.21
CA GLY A 114 2.96 -12.05 2.74
C GLY A 114 4.22 -11.87 3.62
N SER A 115 4.32 -10.80 4.41
CA SER A 115 5.52 -10.48 5.17
C SER A 115 5.45 -10.82 6.66
N ILE A 116 4.27 -10.70 7.28
CA ILE A 116 4.13 -10.74 8.75
C ILE A 116 4.76 -11.99 9.40
N LEU A 117 4.54 -13.17 8.82
CA LEU A 117 5.06 -14.44 9.35
C LEU A 117 6.60 -14.54 9.26
N SER A 118 7.23 -13.75 8.38
CA SER A 118 8.68 -13.73 8.19
C SER A 118 9.40 -12.62 8.97
N ARG A 119 8.66 -11.79 9.73
CA ARG A 119 9.25 -10.68 10.48
C ARG A 119 10.11 -11.20 11.64
N ALA A 120 11.28 -10.59 11.78
CA ALA A 120 12.30 -11.00 12.76
C ALA A 120 11.93 -10.67 14.21
N THR A 121 11.00 -9.76 14.47
CA THR A 121 10.64 -9.33 15.82
C THR A 121 9.13 -9.27 16.02
N GLU A 122 8.69 -9.60 17.23
CA GLU A 122 7.28 -9.54 17.62
C GLU A 122 6.71 -8.12 17.51
N ILE A 123 7.51 -7.10 17.80
CA ILE A 123 7.10 -5.69 17.63
C ILE A 123 6.70 -5.42 16.18
N LYS A 124 7.50 -5.87 15.20
CA LYS A 124 7.19 -5.69 13.78
C LYS A 124 5.96 -6.50 13.35
N LYS A 125 5.76 -7.69 13.91
CA LYS A 125 4.55 -8.48 13.68
C LYS A 125 3.30 -7.75 14.19
N GLN A 126 3.36 -7.17 15.39
CA GLN A 126 2.25 -6.40 15.95
C GLN A 126 1.92 -5.15 15.12
N THR A 127 2.94 -4.44 14.61
CA THR A 127 2.74 -3.34 13.67
C THR A 127 2.07 -3.81 12.38
N ASP A 128 2.60 -4.86 11.73
CA ASP A 128 2.01 -5.42 10.51
C ASP A 128 0.57 -5.92 10.76
N ALA A 129 0.28 -6.49 11.94
CA ALA A 129 -1.06 -6.94 12.32
C ALA A 129 -2.03 -5.76 12.51
N HIS A 130 -1.56 -4.65 13.10
CA HIS A 130 -2.34 -3.42 13.20
C HIS A 130 -2.67 -2.88 11.82
N ASP A 131 -1.68 -2.84 10.91
CA ASP A 131 -1.87 -2.38 9.54
C ASP A 131 -2.88 -3.24 8.77
N ILE A 132 -2.81 -4.57 8.90
CA ILE A 132 -3.78 -5.50 8.30
C ILE A 132 -5.20 -5.17 8.79
N LYS A 133 -5.40 -5.02 10.09
CA LYS A 133 -6.71 -4.69 10.68
C LYS A 133 -7.23 -3.33 10.22
N PHE A 134 -6.34 -2.34 10.16
CA PHE A 134 -6.66 -1.00 9.65
C PHE A 134 -7.10 -1.06 8.18
N LEU A 135 -6.33 -1.74 7.32
CA LEU A 135 -6.63 -1.87 5.90
C LEU A 135 -7.96 -2.59 5.66
N LEU A 136 -8.23 -3.68 6.40
CA LEU A 136 -9.52 -4.37 6.36
C LEU A 136 -10.66 -3.42 6.75
N SER A 137 -10.51 -2.70 7.87
CA SER A 137 -11.52 -1.75 8.34
C SER A 137 -11.78 -0.64 7.33
N TRP A 138 -10.72 -0.09 6.73
CA TRP A 138 -10.83 0.92 5.68
C TRP A 138 -11.57 0.37 4.45
N CYS A 139 -11.24 -0.85 4.00
CA CYS A 139 -11.91 -1.47 2.86
C CYS A 139 -13.42 -1.64 3.10
N VAL A 140 -13.81 -2.03 4.31
CA VAL A 140 -15.22 -2.12 4.73
C VAL A 140 -15.88 -0.75 4.71
N GLN A 141 -15.26 0.26 5.33
CA GLN A 141 -15.81 1.62 5.39
C GLN A 141 -16.01 2.25 4.01
N GLN A 142 -15.06 2.04 3.10
CA GLN A 142 -15.12 2.57 1.74
C GLN A 142 -15.94 1.69 0.78
N LYS A 143 -16.46 0.55 1.25
CA LYS A 143 -17.17 -0.45 0.43
C LYS A 143 -16.34 -0.95 -0.77
N VAL A 144 -15.01 -1.01 -0.60
CA VAL A 144 -14.06 -1.53 -1.58
C VAL A 144 -13.44 -2.81 -1.03
N LEU A 145 -14.19 -3.91 -1.12
CA LEU A 145 -13.78 -5.19 -0.53
C LEU A 145 -12.64 -5.85 -1.35
N PRO A 146 -11.58 -6.36 -0.70
CA PRO A 146 -10.48 -7.02 -1.39
C PRO A 146 -10.90 -8.40 -1.93
N SER A 147 -10.57 -8.66 -3.20
CA SER A 147 -10.76 -9.98 -3.80
C SER A 147 -9.57 -10.92 -3.55
N ASN A 148 -9.79 -12.23 -3.69
CA ASN A 148 -8.71 -13.23 -3.63
C ASN A 148 -7.61 -13.00 -4.66
N ALA A 149 -7.96 -12.46 -5.83
CA ALA A 149 -7.00 -12.18 -6.88
C ALA A 149 -6.06 -11.02 -6.50
N GLU A 150 -6.54 -10.08 -5.69
CA GLU A 150 -5.74 -8.93 -5.24
C GLU A 150 -4.93 -9.22 -3.99
N VAL A 151 -5.39 -10.19 -3.17
CA VAL A 151 -4.76 -10.56 -1.90
C VAL A 151 -4.46 -12.06 -1.85
N PRO A 152 -3.65 -12.61 -2.79
CA PRO A 152 -3.36 -14.04 -2.86
C PRO A 152 -2.65 -14.59 -1.62
N ASN A 153 -1.99 -13.75 -0.81
CA ASN A 153 -1.37 -14.18 0.45
C ASN A 153 -2.37 -14.36 1.60
N ALA A 154 -3.60 -13.86 1.49
CA ALA A 154 -4.65 -14.06 2.48
C ALA A 154 -5.38 -15.40 2.29
N GLN A 155 -4.62 -16.50 2.26
CA GLN A 155 -5.16 -17.85 2.13
C GLN A 155 -5.81 -18.32 3.44
N LEU A 156 -6.59 -19.41 3.39
CA LEU A 156 -7.33 -19.92 4.54
C LEU A 156 -6.40 -20.20 5.74
N GLU A 157 -5.28 -20.85 5.47
CA GLU A 157 -4.27 -21.21 6.47
C GLU A 157 -3.68 -19.96 7.10
N PHE A 158 -3.33 -18.96 6.27
CA PHE A 158 -2.82 -17.68 6.76
C PHE A 158 -3.85 -16.98 7.65
N VAL A 159 -5.08 -16.82 7.19
CA VAL A 159 -6.11 -16.07 7.94
C VAL A 159 -6.43 -16.76 9.26
N LYS A 160 -6.46 -18.09 9.29
CA LYS A 160 -6.62 -18.85 10.55
C LYS A 160 -5.47 -18.57 11.52
N LEU A 161 -4.23 -18.72 11.07
CA LEU A 161 -3.05 -18.42 11.90
C LEU A 161 -3.06 -16.97 12.40
N PHE A 162 -3.38 -16.03 11.52
CA PHE A 162 -3.48 -14.62 11.87
C PHE A 162 -4.54 -14.36 12.94
N VAL A 163 -5.74 -14.95 12.79
CA VAL A 163 -6.83 -14.79 13.76
C VAL A 163 -6.48 -15.45 15.09
N ASP A 164 -5.85 -16.61 15.07
CA ASP A 164 -5.44 -17.31 16.29
C ASP A 164 -4.38 -16.50 17.07
N GLU A 165 -3.44 -15.85 16.37
CA GLU A 165 -2.34 -15.10 16.98
C GLU A 165 -2.71 -13.64 17.31
N PHE A 166 -3.45 -12.96 16.44
CA PHE A 166 -3.72 -11.52 16.52
C PHE A 166 -5.21 -11.17 16.69
N GLY A 167 -6.13 -12.13 16.59
CA GLY A 167 -7.57 -11.93 16.74
C GLY A 167 -8.25 -11.21 15.58
N SER A 168 -9.45 -10.68 15.85
CA SER A 168 -10.31 -9.94 14.89
C SER A 168 -10.91 -10.76 13.73
N PRO A 169 -11.52 -11.93 13.98
CA PRO A 169 -12.19 -12.71 12.93
C PRO A 169 -13.30 -11.94 12.22
N ASP A 170 -14.02 -11.08 12.96
CA ASP A 170 -15.13 -10.30 12.43
C ASP A 170 -14.68 -9.29 11.36
N LEU A 171 -13.46 -8.76 11.43
CA LEU A 171 -12.94 -7.83 10.42
C LEU A 171 -12.74 -8.54 9.08
N TRP A 172 -12.24 -9.78 9.09
CA TRP A 172 -12.11 -10.58 7.88
C TRP A 172 -13.48 -10.90 7.28
N ALA A 173 -14.43 -11.32 8.11
CA ALA A 173 -15.81 -11.61 7.67
C ALA A 173 -16.49 -10.37 7.07
N CYS A 174 -16.42 -9.22 7.75
CA CYS A 174 -16.95 -7.94 7.27
C CYS A 174 -16.27 -7.46 5.99
N ALA A 175 -14.98 -7.74 5.81
CA ALA A 175 -14.24 -7.49 4.57
C ALA A 175 -14.62 -8.46 3.42
N GLY A 176 -15.60 -9.33 3.63
CA GLY A 176 -16.13 -10.25 2.64
C GLY A 176 -15.40 -11.60 2.60
N TYR A 177 -14.51 -11.89 3.55
CA TYR A 177 -13.77 -13.15 3.59
C TYR A 177 -14.59 -14.26 4.25
N ASN A 178 -14.71 -15.40 3.57
CA ASN A 178 -15.38 -16.58 4.10
C ASN A 178 -14.37 -17.48 4.84
N MET A 179 -14.47 -17.49 6.17
CA MET A 179 -13.59 -18.22 7.08
C MET A 179 -13.64 -19.76 6.95
N SER A 180 -14.64 -20.31 6.26
CA SER A 180 -14.75 -21.76 6.03
C SER A 180 -14.12 -22.20 4.71
N SER A 181 -14.24 -21.37 3.66
CA SER A 181 -13.80 -21.70 2.30
C SER A 181 -12.50 -21.02 1.88
N GLY A 182 -12.03 -20.02 2.65
CA GLY A 182 -10.85 -19.24 2.32
C GLY A 182 -11.04 -18.31 1.12
N LYS A 183 -12.27 -17.87 0.88
CA LYS A 183 -12.60 -17.05 -0.30
C LYS A 183 -13.25 -15.74 0.09
N SER A 184 -12.78 -14.65 -0.51
CA SER A 184 -13.48 -13.37 -0.52
C SER A 184 -14.68 -13.41 -1.48
N ILE A 185 -15.75 -12.74 -1.09
CA ILE A 185 -16.92 -12.51 -1.94
C ILE A 185 -16.49 -11.67 -3.14
N ASP A 186 -16.60 -12.23 -4.35
CA ASP A 186 -16.49 -11.45 -5.57
C ASP A 186 -17.83 -10.74 -5.82
N LEU A 187 -17.88 -9.44 -5.51
CA LEU A 187 -19.07 -8.62 -5.75
C LEU A 187 -19.43 -8.52 -7.24
N LYS A 188 -18.48 -8.74 -8.18
CA LYS A 188 -18.79 -8.81 -9.62
C LYS A 188 -19.61 -10.06 -9.94
N ALA A 189 -19.29 -11.19 -9.30
CA ALA A 189 -20.05 -12.43 -9.43
C ALA A 189 -21.42 -12.34 -8.74
N PHE A 190 -21.51 -11.60 -7.62
CA PHE A 190 -22.78 -11.42 -6.91
C PHE A 190 -23.76 -10.50 -7.66
N GLY A 191 -23.26 -9.44 -8.31
CA GLY A 191 -24.05 -8.54 -9.15
C GLY A 191 -24.59 -9.19 -10.43
N GLN A 192 -23.85 -10.12 -11.05
CA GLN A 192 -24.36 -10.88 -12.21
C GLN A 192 -25.43 -11.91 -11.83
N LYS A 193 -25.36 -12.47 -10.61
CA LYS A 193 -26.32 -13.50 -10.17
C LYS A 193 -27.69 -12.93 -9.80
N LEU A 194 -27.76 -11.66 -9.40
CA LEU A 194 -29.03 -10.95 -9.14
C LEU A 194 -29.70 -10.41 -10.41
N MET A 195 -29.00 -10.35 -11.54
CA MET A 195 -29.52 -9.92 -12.85
C MET A 195 -29.96 -11.09 -13.74
N THR A 196 -29.78 -12.35 -13.31
CA THR A 196 -30.05 -13.57 -14.11
C THR A 196 -31.17 -14.45 -13.56
N THR A 197 -31.86 -14.01 -12.50
CA THR A 197 -33.13 -14.61 -12.09
C THR A 197 -34.27 -13.78 -12.65
N GLU A 198 -34.69 -14.14 -13.87
CA GLU A 198 -36.09 -13.99 -14.33
C GLU A 198 -36.97 -15.06 -13.68
#